data_AF-A0A5N5SUX2-F1
#
_entry.id   AF-A0A5N5SUX2-F1
#
_cell.length_a   1.000
_cell.length_b   1.000
_cell.length_c   1.000
_cell.angle_alpha   90.00
_cell.angle_beta   90.00
_cell.angle_gamma   90.00
#
_symmetry.space_group_name_H-M   'P 1'
#
loop_
_entity.id
_entity.type
_entity.pdbx_description
1 polymer ?
#
loop_
_entity_poly.entity_id
_entity_poly.type
_entity_poly.pdbx_seq_one_letter_code
_entity_poly.pdbx_strand_id
1 'polypeptide(L)'
;MKRIILAFALFAIAFGLPQLPENRRVIDENFRTFERREPIRILRSEVSPINGANFRWPLGDGTFGEVRYVADENGYRPESSLIPTPHPLPAHAIEQIRIAEEQRARGIRWDEQGFQI
;
A
#
# COMPACT_ATOMS: atom_id res chain seq x y z
N MET A 1 60.46 -18.55 52.54
CA MET A 1 60.07 -18.37 51.12
C MET A 1 58.62 -18.81 50.90
N LYS A 2 57.62 -18.05 51.36
CA LYS A 2 56.18 -18.30 51.14
C LYS A 2 55.40 -16.98 51.30
N ARG A 3 55.68 -15.97 50.46
CA ARG A 3 54.98 -14.66 50.47
C ARG A 3 54.71 -14.06 49.08
N ILE A 4 55.01 -14.79 47.99
CA ILE A 4 54.90 -14.27 46.61
C ILE A 4 53.63 -14.77 45.89
N ILE A 5 52.93 -15.78 46.42
CA ILE A 5 51.81 -16.42 45.69
C ILE A 5 50.53 -15.55 45.66
N LEU A 6 50.37 -14.59 46.59
CA LEU A 6 49.12 -13.81 46.68
C LEU A 6 49.03 -12.63 45.68
N ALA A 7 50.14 -12.23 45.05
CA ALA A 7 50.14 -11.11 44.09
C ALA A 7 49.73 -11.49 42.67
N PHE A 8 49.79 -12.78 42.30
CA PHE A 8 49.43 -13.24 40.95
C PHE A 8 47.92 -13.49 40.77
N ALA A 9 47.19 -13.67 41.87
CA ALA A 9 45.74 -13.91 41.82
C ALA A 9 44.93 -12.64 41.48
N LEU A 10 45.46 -11.44 41.74
CA LEU A 10 44.79 -10.18 41.37
C LEU A 10 45.03 -9.75 39.92
N PHE A 11 46.13 -10.19 39.29
CA PHE A 11 46.45 -9.85 37.90
C PHE A 11 45.60 -10.65 36.90
N ALA A 12 45.15 -11.85 37.28
CA ALA A 12 44.32 -12.72 36.42
C ALA A 12 42.86 -12.22 36.24
N ILE A 13 42.36 -11.38 37.14
CA ILE A 13 41.01 -10.79 37.02
C ILE A 13 40.99 -9.67 35.96
N ALA A 14 42.14 -9.09 35.61
CA ALA A 14 42.24 -8.00 34.64
C ALA A 14 42.24 -8.45 33.16
N PHE A 15 42.45 -9.74 32.85
CA PHE A 15 42.74 -10.19 31.47
C PHE A 15 41.99 -11.44 31.00
N GLY A 16 40.92 -11.86 31.68
CA GLY A 16 40.35 -13.20 31.46
C GLY A 16 38.84 -13.37 31.54
N LEU A 17 38.02 -12.30 31.55
CA LEU A 17 36.59 -12.49 31.25
C LEU A 17 36.43 -12.49 29.72
N PRO A 18 36.10 -13.63 29.07
CA PRO A 18 35.64 -13.58 27.69
C PRO A 18 34.38 -12.70 27.69
N GLN A 19 34.47 -11.57 26.98
CA GLN A 19 33.33 -10.71 26.74
C GLN A 19 32.22 -11.60 26.16
N LEU A 20 31.06 -11.68 26.84
CA LEU A 20 29.88 -12.33 26.29
C LEU A 20 29.64 -11.71 24.91
N PRO A 21 29.49 -12.50 23.84
CA PRO A 21 29.49 -11.97 22.49
C PRO A 21 28.37 -10.93 22.33
N GLU A 22 28.77 -9.68 22.15
CA GLU A 22 27.90 -8.56 21.84
C GLU A 22 27.15 -8.89 20.55
N ASN A 23 25.83 -9.02 20.68
CA ASN A 23 24.81 -9.22 19.64
C ASN A 23 25.36 -9.38 18.21
N ARG A 24 25.95 -10.54 17.92
CA ARG A 24 26.43 -10.86 16.58
C ARG A 24 25.22 -11.15 15.72
N ARG A 25 24.75 -10.12 15.01
CA ARG A 25 23.89 -10.31 13.85
C ARG A 25 24.70 -11.13 12.85
N VAL A 26 24.45 -12.44 12.82
CA VAL A 26 24.88 -13.31 11.74
C VAL A 26 24.07 -12.87 10.53
N ILE A 27 24.59 -11.89 9.80
CA ILE A 27 24.26 -11.72 8.39
C ILE A 27 24.96 -12.88 7.68
N ASP A 28 24.17 -13.91 7.43
CA ASP A 28 24.45 -14.95 6.46
C ASP A 28 24.87 -14.33 5.12
N GLU A 29 25.94 -14.87 4.53
CA GLU A 29 26.66 -14.34 3.35
C GLU A 29 25.80 -14.23 2.06
N ASN A 30 24.52 -14.59 2.13
CA ASN A 30 23.58 -14.51 1.01
C ASN A 30 22.66 -13.29 1.05
N PHE A 31 22.71 -12.47 2.10
CA PHE A 31 22.02 -11.18 2.09
C PHE A 31 22.85 -10.18 1.28
N ARG A 32 22.67 -10.21 -0.05
CA ARG A 32 23.18 -9.16 -0.93
C ARG A 32 22.79 -7.81 -0.33
N THR A 33 23.79 -6.97 -0.08
CA THR A 33 23.61 -5.57 0.28
C THR A 33 22.65 -4.96 -0.72
N PHE A 34 21.39 -4.84 -0.31
CA PHE A 34 20.39 -4.11 -1.09
C PHE A 34 20.89 -2.68 -1.06
N GLU A 35 21.54 -2.25 -2.16
CA GLU A 35 21.91 -0.87 -2.44
C GLU A 35 20.82 0.01 -1.87
N ARG A 36 21.21 0.84 -0.90
CA ARG A 36 20.32 1.67 -0.10
C ARG A 36 19.65 2.70 -1.01
N ARG A 37 18.69 2.24 -1.81
CA ARG A 37 17.63 3.09 -2.33
C ARG A 37 16.91 3.59 -1.10
N GLU A 38 16.79 4.90 -0.98
CA GLU A 38 15.98 5.53 0.05
C GLU A 38 14.72 4.68 0.26
N PRO A 39 14.46 4.21 1.49
CA PRO A 39 13.32 3.35 1.72
C PRO A 39 12.10 4.08 1.18
N ILE A 40 11.27 3.39 0.39
CA ILE A 40 9.96 3.94 0.00
C ILE A 40 9.31 4.38 1.30
N ARG A 41 9.24 5.69 1.51
CA ARG A 41 8.77 6.26 2.76
C ARG A 41 7.26 6.13 2.72
N ILE A 42 6.76 4.97 3.17
CA ILE A 42 5.35 4.81 3.46
C ILE A 42 5.08 5.72 4.65
N LEU A 43 4.64 6.94 4.35
CA LEU A 43 4.16 7.91 5.32
C LEU A 43 2.84 7.34 5.89
N ARG A 44 2.95 6.39 6.83
CA ARG A 44 1.80 5.95 7.63
C ARG A 44 1.47 7.09 8.59
N SER A 45 0.70 8.06 8.12
CA SER A 45 0.03 9.04 8.96
C SER A 45 -1.43 8.64 9.09
N GLU A 46 -1.85 8.51 10.35
CA GLU A 46 -3.21 8.25 10.83
C GLU A 46 -3.71 6.81 10.72
N VAL A 47 -4.47 6.44 11.75
CA VAL A 47 -5.20 5.18 11.85
C VAL A 47 -6.07 5.06 10.61
N SER A 48 -5.62 4.22 9.69
CA SER A 48 -6.48 3.66 8.65
C SER A 48 -7.78 3.21 9.32
N PRO A 49 -8.97 3.62 8.82
CA PRO A 49 -10.19 2.90 9.14
C PRO A 49 -9.89 1.41 8.96
N ILE A 50 -10.40 0.55 9.85
CA ILE A 50 -10.19 -0.91 9.79
C ILE A 50 -10.45 -1.45 8.36
N ASN A 51 -11.31 -0.72 7.64
CA ASN A 51 -11.80 -0.97 6.30
C ASN A 51 -11.11 -0.11 5.20
N GLY A 52 -9.85 0.33 5.31
CA GLY A 52 -9.24 1.13 4.23
C GLY A 52 -7.76 1.48 4.41
N ALA A 53 -7.09 1.98 3.37
CA ALA A 53 -5.75 2.57 3.48
C ALA A 53 -5.43 3.60 2.40
N ASN A 54 -4.33 4.32 2.62
CA ASN A 54 -3.74 5.28 1.68
C ASN A 54 -2.29 4.85 1.36
N PHE A 55 -1.94 4.80 0.08
CA PHE A 55 -0.60 4.52 -0.42
C PHE A 55 -0.09 5.68 -1.26
N ARG A 56 1.14 6.12 -0.98
CA ARG A 56 1.82 7.19 -1.72
C ARG A 56 3.23 6.79 -2.13
N TRP A 57 3.61 7.01 -3.38
CA TRP A 57 4.94 6.70 -3.90
C TRP A 57 5.43 7.73 -4.92
N PRO A 58 6.76 7.93 -5.06
CA PRO A 58 7.31 8.85 -6.06
C PRO A 58 7.20 8.27 -7.48
N LEU A 59 6.83 9.11 -8.44
CA LEU A 59 6.89 8.81 -9.88
C LEU A 59 8.23 9.26 -10.46
N GLY A 60 8.56 8.76 -11.66
CA GLY A 60 9.81 9.10 -12.36
C GLY A 60 9.94 10.58 -12.75
N ASP A 61 8.83 11.33 -12.72
CA ASP A 61 8.77 12.78 -12.98
C ASP A 61 8.94 13.64 -11.71
N GLY A 62 9.14 13.02 -10.54
CA GLY A 62 9.25 13.71 -9.25
C GLY A 62 7.90 14.06 -8.60
N THR A 63 6.77 13.74 -9.25
CA THR A 63 5.45 13.83 -8.64
C THR A 63 5.18 12.62 -7.74
N PHE A 64 4.06 12.64 -7.00
CA PHE A 64 3.64 11.51 -6.19
C PHE A 64 2.33 10.92 -6.71
N GLY A 65 2.32 9.60 -6.82
CA GLY A 65 1.13 8.81 -7.05
C GLY A 65 0.50 8.53 -5.70
N GLU A 66 -0.81 8.69 -5.63
CA GLU A 66 -1.59 8.43 -4.42
C GLU A 66 -2.77 7.53 -4.75
N VAL A 67 -2.99 6.49 -3.95
CA VAL A 67 -4.16 5.61 -4.02
C VAL A 67 -4.76 5.48 -2.64
N ARG A 68 -6.03 5.88 -2.52
CA ARG A 68 -6.87 5.64 -1.35
C ARG A 68 -7.82 4.49 -1.65
N TYR A 69 -8.14 3.65 -0.67
CA TYR A 69 -9.21 2.67 -0.84
C TYR A 69 -10.05 2.49 0.43
N VAL A 70 -11.29 2.05 0.20
CA VAL A 70 -12.18 1.52 1.23
C VAL A 70 -12.54 0.08 0.87
N ALA A 71 -12.50 -0.82 1.84
CA ALA A 71 -12.82 -2.24 1.77
C ALA A 71 -13.81 -2.58 2.88
N ASP A 72 -15.09 -2.61 2.54
CA ASP A 72 -16.21 -2.92 3.44
C ASP A 72 -17.09 -4.05 2.86
N GLU A 73 -18.28 -4.25 3.43
CA GLU A 73 -19.25 -5.25 2.96
C GLU A 73 -19.68 -5.05 1.49
N ASN A 74 -19.57 -3.83 0.96
CA ASN A 74 -19.82 -3.52 -0.46
C ASN A 74 -18.56 -3.70 -1.33
N GLY A 75 -17.51 -4.32 -0.80
CA GLY A 75 -16.29 -4.68 -1.51
C GLY A 75 -15.22 -3.60 -1.50
N TYR A 76 -14.24 -3.77 -2.40
CA TYR A 76 -13.06 -2.91 -2.54
C TYR A 76 -13.33 -1.77 -3.53
N ARG A 77 -13.15 -0.52 -3.08
CA ARG A 77 -13.36 0.70 -3.87
C ARG A 77 -12.12 1.60 -3.79
N PRO A 78 -11.23 1.56 -4.80
CA PRO A 78 -10.06 2.42 -4.87
C PRO A 78 -10.38 3.75 -5.54
N GLU A 79 -9.73 4.81 -5.06
CA GLU A 79 -9.78 6.18 -5.56
C GLU A 79 -8.35 6.67 -5.80
N SER A 80 -8.07 7.12 -7.02
CA SER A 80 -6.77 7.67 -7.42
C SER A 80 -6.89 8.39 -8.75
N SER A 81 -6.09 9.44 -8.95
CA SER A 81 -5.92 10.09 -10.26
C SER A 81 -5.23 9.19 -11.30
N LEU A 82 -4.60 8.11 -10.86
CA LEU A 82 -3.92 7.14 -11.72
C LEU A 82 -4.86 6.04 -12.25
N ILE A 83 -6.07 5.94 -11.70
CA ILE A 83 -7.07 4.96 -12.18
C ILE A 83 -7.63 5.47 -13.51
N PRO A 84 -7.65 4.64 -14.57
CA PRO A 84 -8.21 5.04 -15.85
C PRO A 84 -9.67 5.46 -15.70
N THR A 85 -10.03 6.60 -16.27
CA THR A 85 -11.42 7.04 -16.34
C THR A 85 -12.19 6.18 -17.34
N PRO A 86 -13.43 5.76 -17.02
CA PRO A 86 -14.31 5.12 -17.99
C PRO A 86 -14.46 5.95 -19.27
N HIS A 87 -14.64 5.28 -20.40
CA HIS A 87 -14.91 5.97 -21.66
C HIS A 87 -16.23 6.74 -21.58
N PRO A 88 -16.37 7.85 -22.32
CA PRO A 88 -17.64 8.58 -22.38
C PRO A 88 -18.75 7.68 -22.92
N LEU A 89 -19.99 7.94 -22.50
CA LEU A 89 -21.15 7.23 -23.00
C LEU A 89 -21.20 7.26 -24.55
N PRO A 90 -21.45 6.13 -25.22
CA PRO A 90 -21.56 6.11 -26.67
C PRO A 90 -22.66 7.05 -27.17
N ALA A 91 -22.41 7.75 -28.29
CA ALA A 91 -23.37 8.69 -28.87
C ALA A 91 -24.75 8.06 -29.16
N HIS A 92 -24.77 6.81 -29.62
CA HIS A 92 -26.04 6.10 -29.87
C HIS A 92 -26.84 5.83 -28.59
N ALA A 93 -26.18 5.63 -27.44
CA ALA A 93 -26.87 5.40 -26.16
C ALA A 93 -27.54 6.70 -25.68
N ILE A 94 -26.86 7.84 -25.85
CA ILE A 94 -27.43 9.17 -25.58
C ILE A 94 -28.65 9.40 -26.48
N GLU A 95 -28.54 9.04 -27.77
CA GLU A 95 -29.64 9.16 -28.73
C GLU A 95 -30.83 8.25 -28.37
N GLN A 96 -30.58 7.01 -27.96
CA GLN A 96 -31.63 6.10 -27.50
C GLN A 96 -32.37 6.66 -26.27
N ILE A 97 -31.65 7.25 -25.32
CA ILE A 97 -32.26 7.91 -24.15
C ILE A 97 -33.14 9.08 -24.61
N ARG A 98 -32.63 9.92 -25.50
CA ARG A 98 -33.38 11.06 -26.07
C ARG A 98 -34.66 10.62 -26.75
N ILE A 99 -34.59 9.59 -27.61
CA ILE A 99 -35.76 9.01 -28.28
C ILE A 99 -36.75 8.43 -27.28
N ALA A 100 -36.27 7.70 -26.27
CA ALA A 100 -37.12 7.13 -25.23
C ALA A 100 -37.85 8.21 -24.42
N GLU A 101 -37.18 9.32 -24.09
CA GLU A 101 -37.79 10.47 -23.42
C GLU A 101 -38.86 11.15 -24.29
N GLU A 102 -38.62 11.32 -25.59
CA GLU A 102 -39.63 11.83 -26.52
C GLU A 102 -40.85 10.92 -26.62
N GLN A 103 -40.65 9.60 -26.68
CA GLN A 103 -41.75 8.64 -26.70
C GLN A 103 -42.60 8.73 -25.43
N ARG A 104 -41.95 8.82 -24.26
CA ARG A 104 -42.63 9.03 -22.97
C ARG A 104 -43.40 10.35 -22.93
N ALA A 105 -42.82 11.44 -23.42
CA ALA A 105 -43.46 12.75 -23.47
C ALA A 105 -44.69 12.76 -24.40
N ARG A 106 -44.65 11.97 -25.48
CA ARG A 106 -45.78 11.73 -26.38
C ARG A 106 -46.82 10.76 -25.82
N GLY A 107 -46.58 10.17 -24.65
CA GLY A 107 -47.48 9.19 -24.03
C GLY A 107 -47.53 7.85 -24.77
N ILE A 108 -46.54 7.55 -25.60
CA ILE A 108 -46.44 6.29 -26.35
C ILE A 108 -46.22 5.16 -25.34
N ARG A 109 -47.13 4.19 -25.34
CA ARG A 109 -47.01 2.95 -24.55
C ARG A 109 -46.86 1.77 -25.48
N TRP A 110 -46.18 0.74 -25.01
CA TRP A 110 -45.95 -0.50 -25.74
C TRP A 110 -46.61 -1.64 -24.96
N ASP A 111 -47.22 -2.59 -25.66
CA ASP A 111 -47.67 -3.85 -25.07
C ASP A 111 -46.51 -4.82 -24.84
N GLU A 112 -46.80 -6.01 -24.29
CA GLU A 112 -45.80 -7.05 -24.02
C GLU A 112 -45.16 -7.64 -25.29
N GLN A 113 -45.76 -7.42 -26.45
CA GLN A 113 -45.28 -7.89 -27.75
C GLN A 113 -44.50 -6.80 -28.51
N GLY A 114 -44.43 -5.58 -27.97
CA GLY A 114 -43.70 -4.45 -28.54
C GLY A 114 -44.50 -3.62 -29.55
N PHE A 115 -45.83 -3.75 -29.58
CA PHE A 115 -46.70 -2.89 -30.39
C PHE A 115 -47.20 -1.69 -29.59
N GLN A 116 -47.38 -0.56 -30.26
CA GLN A 116 -47.85 0.67 -29.63
C GLN A 116 -49.35 0.57 -29.29
N ILE A 117 -49.74 1.02 -28.09
CA ILE A 117 -51.13 1.08 -27.60
C ILE A 117 -51.59 2.48 -27.21
#